data_AF-A0A517Q559-F1
#
_entry.id   AF-A0A517Q559-F1
#
_cell.length_a   1.000
_cell.length_b   1.000
_cell.length_c   1.000
_cell.angle_alpha   90.00
_cell.angle_beta   90.00
_cell.angle_gamma   90.00
#
_symmetry.space_group_name_H-M   'P 1'
#
loop_
_entity.id
_entity.type
_entity.pdbx_description
1 polymer ?
#
loop_
_entity_poly.entity_id
_entity_poly.type
_entity_poly.pdbx_seq_one_letter_code
_entity_poly.pdbx_strand_id
1 'polypeptide(L)'
;MESYSRGELLITGSFDFAYYHEVEVEFREVTYLSLPVLFWNPHFRLASDDEIEAVRKSIAVGDRHMVFCIEAESDAGFEKIPSYVVAESVVLREGTVYYYERENLEENERIADWVIRKS
;
A
#
# COMPACT_ATOMS: atom_id res chain seq x y z
N MET A 1 21.66 3.40 1.60
CA MET A 1 20.34 4.06 1.50
C MET A 1 19.35 3.08 2.12
N GLU A 2 19.14 3.18 3.42
CA GLU A 2 18.18 2.31 4.11
C GLU A 2 16.82 2.96 3.99
N SER A 3 15.97 2.44 3.09
CA SER A 3 14.64 2.98 2.80
C SER A 3 13.58 2.51 3.79
N TYR A 4 13.98 2.12 5.01
CA TYR A 4 13.01 1.73 6.03
C TYR A 4 12.50 2.97 6.73
N SER A 5 11.46 3.56 6.14
CA SER A 5 10.63 4.53 6.82
C SER A 5 9.85 3.82 7.94
N ARG A 6 9.90 4.44 9.11
CA ARG A 6 9.58 3.94 10.46
C ARG A 6 8.12 3.46 10.61
N GLY A 7 7.79 2.32 9.99
CA GLY A 7 6.42 1.79 9.98
C GLY A 7 5.54 2.39 8.87
N GLU A 8 6.11 2.83 7.75
CA GLU A 8 5.31 3.22 6.58
C GLU A 8 5.26 2.08 5.55
N LEU A 9 4.06 1.81 5.04
CA LEU A 9 3.83 0.89 3.93
C LEU A 9 3.20 1.68 2.78
N LEU A 10 3.93 1.79 1.66
CA LEU A 10 3.41 2.35 0.42
C LEU A 10 3.06 1.23 -0.55
N ILE A 11 1.79 1.16 -0.94
CA ILE A 11 1.30 0.29 -2.00
C ILE A 11 1.05 1.14 -3.24
N THR A 12 1.75 0.84 -4.34
CA THR A 12 1.56 1.51 -5.63
C THR A 12 0.68 0.67 -6.55
N GLY A 13 -0.24 1.30 -7.27
CA GLY A 13 -1.13 0.66 -8.25
C GLY A 13 -0.98 1.24 -9.67
N SER A 14 -0.86 0.36 -10.66
CA SER A 14 -0.69 0.71 -12.08
C SER A 14 -1.24 -0.42 -12.97
N PHE A 15 -1.57 -0.10 -14.22
CA PHE A 15 -1.85 -1.10 -15.25
C PHE A 15 -0.61 -1.61 -15.99
N ASP A 16 0.52 -0.90 -15.93
CA ASP A 16 1.74 -1.23 -16.71
C ASP A 16 3.01 -1.28 -15.85
N PHE A 17 3.13 -0.50 -14.77
CA PHE A 17 4.34 -0.36 -13.91
C PHE A 17 5.68 -0.11 -14.66
N ALA A 18 5.72 -0.10 -15.99
CA ALA A 18 6.95 0.11 -16.75
C ALA A 18 7.44 1.56 -16.64
N TYR A 19 6.51 2.51 -16.55
CA TYR A 19 6.82 3.94 -16.66
C TYR A 19 6.23 4.80 -15.55
N TYR A 20 5.16 4.34 -14.92
CA TYR A 20 4.44 5.09 -13.91
C TYR A 20 3.53 4.19 -13.05
N HIS A 21 3.05 4.76 -11.96
CA HIS A 21 1.84 4.32 -11.26
C HIS A 21 0.89 5.51 -11.07
N GLU A 22 -0.38 5.21 -10.78
CA GLU A 22 -1.46 6.21 -10.73
C GLU A 22 -2.15 6.26 -9.37
N VAL A 23 -1.93 5.23 -8.55
CA VAL A 23 -2.55 5.10 -7.23
C VAL A 23 -1.47 4.80 -6.21
N GLU A 24 -1.55 5.48 -5.08
CA GLU A 24 -0.72 5.21 -3.91
C GLU A 24 -1.61 5.08 -2.66
N VAL A 25 -1.50 3.95 -1.98
CA VAL A 25 -2.10 3.72 -0.67
C VAL A 25 -0.99 3.66 0.36
N GLU A 26 -0.87 4.70 1.18
CA GLU A 26 0.15 4.82 2.22
C GLU A 26 -0.46 4.54 3.59
N PHE A 27 -0.02 3.46 4.23
CA PHE A 27 -0.31 3.18 5.64
C PHE A 27 0.82 3.70 6.52
N ARG A 28 0.46 4.29 7.66
CA ARG A 28 1.42 4.88 8.62
C ARG A 28 1.31 4.23 9.98
N GLU A 29 2.45 4.18 10.68
CA GLU A 29 2.59 3.49 11.97
C GLU A 29 2.10 2.04 11.87
N VAL A 30 2.56 1.33 10.83
CA VAL A 30 2.26 -0.07 10.56
C VAL A 30 2.98 -0.94 11.58
N THR A 31 2.20 -1.70 12.35
CA THR A 31 2.74 -2.66 13.34
C THR A 31 2.66 -4.10 12.88
N TYR A 32 1.85 -4.37 11.85
CA TYR A 32 1.69 -5.71 11.29
C TYR A 32 1.20 -5.66 9.85
N LEU A 33 1.71 -6.62 9.05
CA LEU A 33 1.26 -6.86 7.70
C LEU A 33 1.24 -8.37 7.43
N SER A 34 0.16 -8.79 6.78
CA SER A 34 0.00 -10.11 6.18
C SER A 34 -0.59 -9.85 4.80
N LEU A 35 0.30 -9.63 3.83
CA LEU A 35 -0.05 -9.23 2.46
C LEU A 35 0.91 -9.93 1.48
N PRO A 36 0.42 -10.49 0.36
CA PRO A 36 1.31 -10.93 -0.71
C PRO A 36 2.08 -9.74 -1.31
N VAL A 37 3.27 -10.01 -1.83
CA VAL A 37 4.12 -8.95 -2.44
C VAL A 37 3.51 -8.45 -3.75
N LEU A 38 2.84 -9.33 -4.50
CA LEU A 38 2.16 -9.01 -5.75
C LEU A 38 0.71 -9.48 -5.67
N PHE A 39 -0.22 -8.59 -6.03
CA PHE A 39 -1.63 -8.88 -6.04
C PHE A 39 -2.37 -8.01 -7.05
N TRP A 40 -3.57 -8.44 -7.42
CA TRP A 40 -4.42 -7.82 -8.43
C TRP A 40 -5.84 -7.64 -7.91
N ASN A 41 -6.54 -6.67 -8.50
CA ASN A 41 -7.94 -6.36 -8.21
C ASN A 41 -8.26 -6.22 -6.71
N PRO A 42 -7.46 -5.44 -5.94
CA PRO A 42 -7.64 -5.34 -4.50
C PRO A 42 -8.93 -4.61 -4.13
N HIS A 43 -9.58 -5.09 -3.08
CA HIS A 43 -10.67 -4.41 -2.40
C HIS A 43 -10.22 -4.09 -0.97
N PHE A 44 -10.15 -2.80 -0.66
CA PHE A 44 -9.72 -2.30 0.65
C PHE A 44 -10.95 -1.99 1.51
N ARG A 45 -10.96 -2.49 2.74
CA ARG A 45 -12.01 -2.20 3.73
C ARG A 45 -11.46 -2.25 5.14
N LEU A 46 -12.24 -1.77 6.11
CA LEU A 46 -11.98 -2.11 7.50
C LEU A 46 -12.29 -3.60 7.72
N ALA A 47 -11.50 -4.23 8.57
CA ALA A 47 -11.79 -5.58 9.02
C ALA A 47 -13.07 -5.58 9.88
N SER A 48 -13.83 -6.66 9.79
CA SER A 48 -14.97 -6.95 10.66
C SER A 48 -14.50 -7.31 12.07
N ASP A 49 -15.41 -7.30 13.05
CA ASP A 49 -15.09 -7.65 14.44
C ASP A 49 -14.48 -9.05 14.57
N ASP A 50 -15.03 -10.03 13.85
CA ASP A 50 -14.52 -11.42 13.85
C ASP A 50 -13.08 -11.51 13.28
N GLU A 51 -12.79 -10.73 12.24
CA GLU A 51 -11.45 -10.65 11.64
C GLU A 51 -10.46 -9.93 12.55
N ILE A 52 -10.89 -8.86 13.24
CA ILE A 52 -10.09 -8.16 14.25
C ILE A 52 -9.72 -9.12 15.38
N GLU A 53 -10.68 -9.88 15.89
CA GLU A 53 -10.45 -10.89 16.93
C GLU A 53 -9.53 -12.02 16.44
N ALA A 54 -9.61 -12.41 15.17
CA ALA A 54 -8.67 -13.36 14.59
C ALA A 54 -7.23 -12.81 14.56
N VAL A 55 -7.04 -11.56 14.13
CA VAL A 55 -5.72 -10.90 14.13
C VAL A 55 -5.16 -10.75 15.55
N ARG A 56 -6.02 -10.39 16.52
CA ARG A 56 -5.65 -10.25 17.94
C ARG A 56 -5.16 -11.54 18.59
N LYS A 57 -5.49 -12.71 18.04
CA LYS A 57 -4.94 -13.99 18.50
C LYS A 57 -3.46 -14.16 18.13
N SER A 58 -3.01 -13.49 17.08
CA SER A 58 -1.63 -13.58 16.59
C SER A 58 -0.74 -12.44 17.09
N ILE A 59 -1.32 -11.25 17.28
CA ILE A 59 -0.58 -10.04 17.65
C ILE A 59 -1.39 -9.11 18.57
N ALA A 60 -0.69 -8.29 19.35
CA ALA A 60 -1.34 -7.19 20.07
C ALA A 60 -1.67 -6.04 19.09
N VAL A 61 -2.92 -5.58 19.10
CA VAL A 61 -3.37 -4.40 18.34
C VAL A 61 -3.59 -3.28 19.34
N GLY A 62 -2.82 -2.20 19.22
CA GLY A 62 -2.95 -1.04 20.12
C GLY A 62 -4.23 -0.24 19.86
N ASP A 63 -4.73 0.48 20.87
CA ASP A 63 -6.01 1.21 20.81
C ASP A 63 -6.09 2.28 19.70
N ARG A 64 -4.94 2.78 19.24
CA ARG A 64 -4.84 3.75 18.14
C ARG A 64 -4.80 3.12 16.75
N HIS A 65 -4.64 1.80 16.68
CA HIS A 65 -4.45 1.09 15.42
C HIS A 65 -5.77 0.51 14.93
N MET A 66 -5.97 0.59 13.62
CA MET A 66 -7.06 -0.06 12.92
C MET A 66 -6.54 -1.30 12.20
N VAL A 67 -7.41 -2.28 12.00
CA VAL A 67 -7.13 -3.45 11.15
C VAL A 67 -7.81 -3.21 9.81
N PHE A 68 -7.01 -3.05 8.77
CA PHE A 68 -7.46 -2.95 7.39
C PHE A 68 -7.43 -4.34 6.77
N CYS A 69 -8.51 -4.72 6.09
CA CYS A 69 -8.58 -5.93 5.29
C CYS A 69 -8.41 -5.58 3.80
N ILE A 70 -7.57 -6.36 3.14
CA ILE A 70 -7.30 -6.25 1.70
C ILE A 70 -7.64 -7.61 1.08
N GLU A 71 -8.67 -7.62 0.24
CA GLU A 71 -9.11 -8.81 -0.48
C GLU A 71 -8.63 -8.70 -1.93
N ALA A 72 -7.67 -9.53 -2.31
CA ALA A 72 -7.05 -9.44 -3.63
C ALA A 72 -6.72 -10.83 -4.19
N GLU A 73 -6.65 -10.91 -5.51
CA GLU A 73 -6.08 -12.06 -6.21
C GLU A 73 -4.55 -11.97 -6.08
N SER A 74 -3.84 -13.10 -6.00
CA SER A 74 -2.38 -13.10 -5.94
C SER A 74 -1.81 -14.19 -6.82
N ASP A 75 -0.48 -14.22 -6.94
CA ASP A 75 0.26 -15.31 -7.57
C ASP A 75 -0.09 -16.72 -7.05
N ALA A 76 -0.68 -16.83 -5.86
CA ALA A 76 -1.19 -18.07 -5.27
C ALA A 76 -2.50 -18.56 -5.92
N GLY A 77 -3.24 -17.69 -6.62
CA GLY A 77 -4.47 -18.04 -7.33
C GLY A 77 -5.49 -16.90 -7.45
N PHE A 78 -6.62 -17.22 -8.08
CA PHE A 78 -7.72 -16.29 -8.34
C PHE A 78 -8.69 -16.15 -7.15
N GLU A 79 -8.51 -16.92 -6.09
CA GLU A 79 -9.30 -16.76 -4.87
C GLU A 79 -8.85 -15.50 -4.13
N LYS A 80 -9.80 -14.64 -3.77
CA LYS A 80 -9.51 -13.44 -2.98
C LYS A 80 -9.34 -13.83 -1.52
N ILE A 81 -8.09 -13.96 -1.09
CA ILE A 81 -7.76 -14.30 0.29
C ILE A 81 -7.66 -13.00 1.11
N PRO A 82 -8.36 -12.88 2.26
CA PRO A 82 -8.27 -11.71 3.10
C PRO A 82 -6.86 -11.59 3.69
N SER A 83 -6.24 -10.46 3.39
CA SER A 83 -4.95 -10.02 3.91
C SER A 83 -5.17 -8.88 4.90
N TYR A 84 -4.25 -8.66 5.83
CA TYR A 84 -4.44 -7.68 6.90
C TYR A 84 -3.25 -6.74 7.05
N VAL A 85 -3.55 -5.46 7.25
CA VAL A 85 -2.58 -4.42 7.65
C VAL A 85 -3.08 -3.77 8.93
N VAL A 86 -2.23 -3.70 9.96
CA VAL A 86 -2.53 -2.98 11.20
C VAL A 86 -1.73 -1.69 11.22
N ALA A 87 -2.43 -0.56 11.24
CA ALA A 87 -1.84 0.78 11.10
C ALA A 87 -2.69 1.84 11.82
N GLU A 88 -2.11 2.98 12.19
CA GLU A 88 -2.86 4.10 12.79
C GLU A 88 -3.63 4.91 11.74
N SER A 89 -3.13 4.99 10.51
CA SER A 89 -3.82 5.74 9.44
C SER A 89 -3.49 5.23 8.05
N VAL A 90 -4.34 5.60 7.09
CA VAL A 90 -4.16 5.35 5.66
C VAL A 90 -4.42 6.63 4.87
N VAL A 91 -3.61 6.87 3.84
CA VAL A 91 -3.77 7.98 2.89
C VAL A 91 -3.84 7.41 1.49
N LEU A 92 -4.91 7.74 0.76
CA LEU A 92 -5.04 7.47 -0.67
C LEU A 92 -4.60 8.70 -1.45
N ARG A 93 -3.73 8.51 -2.44
CA ARG A 93 -3.40 9.52 -3.44
C ARG A 93 -3.65 8.95 -4.83
N GLU A 94 -4.31 9.75 -5.64
CA GLU A 94 -4.52 9.50 -7.05
C GLU A 94 -3.71 10.55 -7.83
N GLY A 95 -3.00 10.11 -8.85
CA GLY A 95 -2.12 10.97 -9.64
C GLY A 95 -0.94 10.20 -10.23
N THR A 96 -0.40 10.69 -11.32
CA THR A 96 0.64 9.98 -12.07
C THR A 96 2.01 10.21 -11.45
N VAL A 97 2.69 9.13 -11.06
CA VAL A 97 4.06 9.16 -10.55
C VAL A 97 4.99 8.51 -11.58
N TYR A 98 5.79 9.33 -12.26
CA TYR A 98 6.68 8.89 -13.33
C TYR A 98 8.00 8.33 -12.81
N TYR A 99 8.49 7.26 -13.46
CA TYR A 99 9.76 6.59 -13.13
C TYR A 99 10.95 7.11 -13.95
N TYR A 100 10.75 8.23 -14.64
CA TYR A 100 11.74 8.88 -15.49
C TYR A 100 11.62 10.40 -15.34
N GLU A 101 12.69 11.10 -15.74
CA GLU A 101 12.68 12.56 -15.77
C GLU A 101 11.66 13.07 -16.80
N ARG A 102 10.81 14.00 -16.38
CA ARG A 102 9.81 14.62 -17.25
C ARG A 102 9.69 16.10 -16.93
N GLU A 103 9.66 16.92 -17.97
CA GLU A 103 9.39 18.35 -17.87
C GLU A 103 7.88 18.62 -17.97
N ASN A 104 7.43 19.79 -17.46
CA ASN A 104 6.05 20.26 -17.55
C ASN A 104 5.03 19.29 -16.93
N LEU A 105 5.20 18.96 -15.64
CA LEU A 105 4.24 18.16 -14.88
C LEU A 105 2.91 18.92 -14.71
N GLU A 106 1.81 18.21 -14.95
CA GLU A 106 0.46 18.72 -14.69
C GLU A 106 0.09 18.66 -13.20
N GLU A 107 -1.07 19.23 -12.84
CA GLU A 107 -1.63 19.10 -11.50
C GLU A 107 -1.91 17.61 -11.19
N ASN A 108 -1.33 17.10 -10.09
CA ASN A 108 -1.30 15.68 -9.68
C ASN A 108 -0.31 14.77 -10.44
N GLU A 109 0.64 15.34 -11.17
CA GLU A 109 1.79 14.60 -11.68
C GLU A 109 3.05 14.86 -10.84
N ARG A 110 3.83 13.81 -10.58
CA ARG A 110 5.14 13.94 -9.93
C ARG A 110 6.15 12.93 -10.49
N ILE A 111 7.42 13.19 -10.20
CA ILE A 111 8.49 12.24 -10.46
C ILE A 111 8.71 11.44 -9.17
N ALA A 112 8.90 10.14 -9.30
CA ALA A 112 9.20 9.29 -8.15
C ALA A 112 10.52 9.70 -7.48
N ASP A 113 10.57 9.64 -6.14
CA ASP A 113 11.69 10.17 -5.35
C ASP A 113 13.02 9.44 -5.60
N TRP A 114 12.96 8.23 -6.16
CA TRP A 114 14.14 7.44 -6.53
C TRP A 114 14.70 7.77 -7.91
N VAL A 115 14.06 8.62 -8.71
CA VAL A 115 14.59 9.06 -10.00
C VAL A 115 15.69 10.09 -9.75
N ILE A 116 16.93 9.69 -9.97
CA ILE A 116 18.09 10.57 -9.83
C ILE A 116 18.10 11.56 -10.99
N ARG A 117 17.91 12.86 -10.70
CA ARG A 117 18.03 13.92 -11.71
C ARG A 117 19.48 14.08 -12.13
N LYS A 118 19.77 14.03 -13.43
CA LYS A 118 21.09 14.41 -13.94
C LYS A 118 21.26 15.93 -13.81
N SER A 119 22.19 16.34 -12.95
CA SER A 119 22.65 17.72 -12.77
C SER A 119 23.47 18.23 -13.94
#